data_AF-A0A968WJE6-F1
#
_entry.id   AF-A0A968WJE6-F1
#
_cell.length_a   1.000
_cell.length_b   1.000
_cell.length_c   1.000
_cell.angle_alpha   90.00
_cell.angle_beta   90.00
_cell.angle_gamma   90.00
#
_symmetry.space_group_name_H-M   'P 1'
#
loop_
_entity.id
_entity.type
_entity.pdbx_description
1 polymer ?
#
loop_
_entity_poly.entity_id
_entity_poly.type
_entity_poly.pdbx_seq_one_letter_code
_entity_poly.pdbx_strand_id
1 'polypeptide(L)'
;MVVGQTFMVTGQAFADSSDFSWVNKCIEDNKTQSQEDSVVIAYCSCMNNKMSSVETKSISAWEQSNPKEAKECSVQAGWQG
;
A
#
# COMPACT_ATOMS: atom_id res chain seq x y z
N MET A 1 20.14 -16.01 -33.04
CA MET A 1 20.15 -15.86 -31.57
C MET A 1 20.46 -14.41 -31.23
N VAL A 2 19.45 -13.58 -31.01
CA VAL A 2 19.56 -12.37 -30.17
C VAL A 2 18.14 -12.00 -29.73
N VAL A 3 17.76 -12.39 -28.51
CA VAL A 3 16.63 -11.79 -27.79
C VAL A 3 17.17 -11.42 -26.42
N GLY A 4 17.83 -10.27 -26.38
CA GLY A 4 18.06 -9.53 -25.15
C GLY A 4 17.09 -8.36 -25.15
N GLN A 5 16.16 -8.35 -24.19
CA GLN A 5 15.56 -7.14 -23.62
C GLN A 5 15.11 -7.50 -22.20
N THR A 6 15.98 -7.21 -21.25
CA THR A 6 15.64 -7.11 -19.83
C THR A 6 14.72 -5.90 -19.68
N PHE A 7 13.42 -6.11 -19.56
CA PHE A 7 12.52 -5.07 -19.04
C PHE A 7 12.87 -4.90 -17.55
N MET A 8 13.76 -3.97 -17.25
CA MET A 8 13.72 -3.31 -15.96
C MET A 8 12.42 -2.51 -15.96
N VAL A 9 11.35 -3.10 -15.41
CA VAL A 9 10.22 -2.31 -14.94
C VAL A 9 10.77 -1.48 -13.80
N THR A 10 11.29 -0.30 -14.14
CA THR A 10 11.29 0.80 -13.20
C THR A 10 9.83 1.03 -12.88
N GLY A 11 9.40 0.57 -11.70
CA GLY A 11 8.12 0.94 -11.14
C GLY A 11 8.10 2.45 -11.03
N GLN A 12 7.64 3.11 -12.09
CA GLN A 12 7.14 4.46 -12.00
C GLN A 12 5.91 4.33 -11.11
N ALA A 13 6.11 4.54 -9.82
CA ALA A 13 5.04 4.90 -8.90
C ALA A 13 4.50 6.24 -9.41
N PHE A 14 3.65 6.17 -10.43
CA PHE A 14 2.75 7.26 -10.75
C PHE A 14 1.85 7.33 -9.53
N ALA A 15 2.04 8.38 -8.72
CA ALA A 15 1.06 8.81 -7.75
C ALA A 15 -0.21 9.19 -8.54
N ASP A 16 -0.97 8.18 -8.95
CA ASP A 16 -2.23 8.38 -9.66
C ASP A 16 -3.17 9.08 -8.68
N SER A 17 -4.07 9.94 -9.16
CA SER A 17 -5.09 10.55 -8.28
C SER A 17 -5.89 9.50 -7.48
N SER A 18 -5.91 8.28 -8.01
CA SER A 18 -6.51 7.11 -7.37
C SER A 18 -5.73 6.67 -6.11
N ASP A 19 -4.41 6.82 -6.06
CA ASP A 19 -3.56 6.51 -4.88
C ASP A 19 -3.96 7.31 -3.65
N PHE A 20 -4.26 8.60 -3.82
CA PHE A 20 -4.76 9.43 -2.72
C PHE A 20 -6.15 9.01 -2.25
N SER A 21 -7.01 8.54 -3.17
CA SER A 21 -8.36 8.09 -2.82
C SER A 21 -8.34 6.80 -2.00
N TRP A 22 -7.45 5.85 -2.34
CA TRP A 22 -7.32 4.58 -1.61
C TRP A 22 -6.61 4.75 -0.27
N VAL A 23 -5.60 5.61 -0.19
CA VAL A 23 -4.95 5.95 1.09
C VAL A 23 -5.95 6.60 2.04
N ASN A 24 -6.76 7.57 1.58
CA ASN A 24 -7.78 8.20 2.42
C ASN A 24 -8.85 7.21 2.89
N LYS A 25 -9.31 6.33 1.99
CA LYS A 25 -10.25 5.24 2.33
C LYS A 25 -9.66 4.33 3.41
N CYS A 26 -8.40 3.93 3.25
CA CYS A 26 -7.69 3.10 4.22
C CYS A 26 -7.56 3.81 5.57
N ILE A 27 -7.27 5.11 5.60
CA ILE A 27 -7.22 5.87 6.85
C ILE A 27 -8.59 5.87 7.52
N GLU A 28 -9.66 6.16 6.79
CA GLU A 28 -11.03 6.10 7.33
C GLU A 28 -11.42 4.73 7.89
N ASP A 29 -11.08 3.66 7.17
CA ASP A 29 -11.35 2.29 7.59
C ASP A 29 -10.56 1.94 8.88
N ASN A 30 -9.43 2.59 9.15
CA ASN A 30 -8.54 2.34 10.30
C ASN A 30 -8.64 3.37 11.43
N LYS A 31 -9.38 4.47 11.28
CA LYS A 31 -9.58 5.51 12.31
C LYS A 31 -10.15 4.99 13.63
N THR A 32 -10.80 3.83 13.62
CA THR A 32 -11.38 3.20 14.81
C THR A 32 -10.38 2.37 15.62
N GLN A 33 -9.15 2.17 15.13
CA GLN A 33 -8.17 1.27 15.74
C GLN A 33 -7.31 1.91 16.84
N SER A 34 -7.66 3.12 17.33
CA SER A 34 -6.94 3.85 18.39
C SER A 34 -5.43 4.03 18.15
N GLN A 35 -4.99 3.98 16.90
CA GLN A 35 -3.62 4.30 16.51
C GLN A 35 -3.49 5.80 16.26
N GLU A 36 -2.28 6.32 16.44
CA GLU A 36 -1.93 7.68 16.01
C GLU A 36 -2.21 7.86 14.51
N ASP A 37 -2.82 8.98 14.11
CA ASP A 37 -3.14 9.28 12.72
C ASP A 37 -1.89 9.16 11.82
N SER A 38 -0.73 9.55 12.35
CA SER A 38 0.56 9.42 11.67
C SER A 38 0.97 7.98 11.37
N VAL A 39 0.67 7.04 12.28
CA VAL A 39 0.91 5.60 12.10
C VAL A 39 -0.04 5.05 11.04
N VAL A 40 -1.32 5.43 11.10
CA VAL A 40 -2.32 4.99 10.11
C VAL A 40 -1.98 5.51 8.72
N ILE A 41 -1.58 6.78 8.59
CA ILE A 41 -1.16 7.37 7.32
C ILE A 41 0.07 6.65 6.77
N ALA A 42 1.08 6.38 7.60
CA ALA A 42 2.30 5.68 7.19
C ALA A 42 1.99 4.25 6.73
N TYR A 43 1.11 3.56 7.44
CA TYR A 43 0.65 2.22 7.10
C TYR A 43 -0.08 2.20 5.75
N CYS A 44 -1.12 3.02 5.58
CA CYS A 44 -1.90 3.10 4.35
C CYS A 44 -1.04 3.52 3.15
N SER A 45 -0.08 4.43 3.35
CA SER A 45 0.87 4.83 2.30
C SER A 45 1.82 3.69 1.92
N CYS A 46 2.31 2.93 2.90
CA CYS A 46 3.16 1.76 2.64
C CYS A 46 2.39 0.69 1.84
N MET A 47 1.14 0.44 2.23
CA MET A 47 0.28 -0.53 1.59
C MET A 47 -0.03 -0.16 0.14
N ASN A 48 -0.35 1.11 -0.12
CA ASN A 48 -0.57 1.61 -1.48
C ASN A 48 0.67 1.46 -2.36
N ASN A 49 1.87 1.74 -1.82
CA ASN A 49 3.13 1.58 -2.55
C ASN A 49 3.49 0.11 -2.86
N LYS A 50 3.06 -0.83 -2.00
CA LYS A 50 3.25 -2.27 -2.25
C LYS A 50 2.20 -2.84 -3.20
N MET A 51 1.03 -2.21 -3.29
CA MET A 51 0.04 -2.55 -4.32
C MET A 51 0.56 -2.14 -5.70
N SER A 52 0.34 -3.02 -6.67
CA SER A 52 0.66 -2.70 -8.06
C SER A 52 -0.35 -1.69 -8.60
N SER A 53 0.09 -0.82 -9.52
CA SER A 53 -0.77 0.18 -10.18
C SER A 53 -1.89 -0.43 -11.04
N VAL A 54 -1.91 -1.76 -11.23
CA VAL A 54 -2.98 -2.50 -11.92
C VAL A 54 -3.98 -3.14 -10.96
N GLU A 55 -3.75 -3.01 -9.65
CA GLU A 55 -4.66 -3.52 -8.63
C GLU A 55 -5.88 -2.60 -8.51
N THR A 56 -7.07 -3.18 -8.66
CA THR A 56 -8.34 -2.42 -8.66
C THR A 56 -9.09 -2.56 -7.35
N LYS A 57 -8.61 -3.42 -6.45
CA LYS A 57 -9.17 -3.59 -5.11
C LYS A 57 -8.74 -2.45 -4.19
N SER A 58 -9.56 -2.16 -3.17
CA SER A 58 -9.16 -1.26 -2.09
C SER A 58 -8.01 -1.88 -1.27
N ILE A 59 -7.21 -1.04 -0.63
CA ILE A 59 -6.12 -1.45 0.27
C ILE A 59 -6.62 -2.48 1.30
N SER A 60 -7.74 -2.21 1.96
CA SER A 60 -8.35 -3.08 2.97
C SER A 60 -8.77 -4.46 2.41
N ALA A 61 -9.15 -4.53 1.13
CA ALA A 61 -9.48 -5.80 0.47
C ALA A 61 -8.22 -6.57 0.03
N TRP A 62 -7.16 -5.86 -0.33
CA TRP A 62 -5.88 -6.45 -0.72
C TRP A 62 -5.10 -6.99 0.48
N GLU A 63 -5.18 -6.32 1.63
CA GLU A 63 -4.62 -6.75 2.91
C GLU A 63 -4.98 -8.20 3.27
N GLN A 64 -6.25 -8.58 3.04
CA GLN A 64 -6.74 -9.93 3.35
C GLN A 64 -5.99 -11.03 2.57
N SER A 65 -5.51 -10.70 1.37
CA SER A 65 -4.73 -11.62 0.53
C SER A 65 -3.22 -11.44 0.69
N ASN A 66 -2.78 -10.36 1.36
CA ASN A 66 -1.38 -9.96 1.49
C ASN A 66 -1.02 -9.66 2.96
N PRO A 67 -1.18 -10.64 3.87
CA PRO A 67 -0.94 -10.44 5.30
C PRO A 67 0.54 -10.20 5.63
N LYS A 68 1.46 -10.62 4.74
CA LYS A 68 2.90 -10.40 4.91
C LYS A 68 3.24 -8.92 4.72
N GLU A 69 2.71 -8.33 3.65
CA GLU A 69 2.88 -6.93 3.29
C GLU A 69 2.22 -6.03 4.32
N ALA A 70 1.02 -6.40 4.78
CA ALA A 70 0.36 -5.74 5.90
C ALA A 70 1.26 -5.72 7.13
N LYS A 71 1.82 -6.87 7.55
CA LYS A 71 2.72 -6.94 8.70
C LYS A 71 4.00 -6.10 8.53
N GLU A 72 4.62 -6.15 7.35
CA GLU A 72 5.79 -5.32 7.05
C GLU A 72 5.47 -3.82 7.17
N CYS A 73 4.33 -3.39 6.59
CA CYS A 73 3.88 -2.02 6.67
C CYS A 73 3.46 -1.60 8.08
N SER A 74 2.86 -2.49 8.87
CA SER A 74 2.55 -2.25 10.29
C SER A 74 3.83 -2.02 11.09
N VAL A 75 4.86 -2.85 10.91
CA VAL A 75 6.17 -2.68 11.57
C VAL A 75 6.83 -1.37 11.15
N GLN A 76 6.81 -1.05 9.85
CA GLN A 76 7.40 0.19 9.33
C GLN A 76 6.67 1.44 9.80
N ALA A 77 5.34 1.38 9.93
CA ALA A 77 4.52 2.46 10.45
C ALA A 77 4.66 2.64 11.96
N GLY A 78 5.27 1.69 12.67
CA GLY A 78 5.31 1.70 14.13
C GLY A 78 3.97 1.33 14.77
N TRP A 79 3.12 0.59 14.06
CA TRP A 79 1.85 0.11 14.56
C TRP A 79 2.10 -0.83 15.74
N GLN A 80 1.71 -0.38 16.94
CA GLN A 80 1.79 -1.17 18.16
C GLN A 80 0.45 -1.90 18.31
N GLY A 81 0.39 -3.10 17.73
CA GLY A 81 -0.73 -4.05 17.87
C GLY A 81 -0.34 -5.19 18.78
#